data_AF-A0ABD6EP06-F1
#
_entry.id   AF-A0ABD6EP06-F1
#
_cell.length_a   1.000
_cell.length_b   1.000
_cell.length_c   1.000
_cell.angle_alpha   90.00
_cell.angle_beta   90.00
_cell.angle_gamma   90.00
#
_symmetry.space_group_name_H-M   'P 1'
#
loop_
_entity.id
_entity.type
_entity.pdbx_description
1 polymer ?
#
loop_
_entity_poly.entity_id
_entity_poly.type
_entity_poly.pdbx_seq_one_letter_code
_entity_poly.pdbx_strand_id
1 'polypeptide(L)'
;MNASPQQWLKTAEELQTMKAKRAFLDDFMQYLVKNLVDDQELANKIITSRGTSITNFHCHEVVVKQFLGHCFHGSKDSYALSKVYMLVNLCENGVDAQRIVDHMKVMCPHIDVHNFV
;
A
#
# COMPACT_ATOMS: atom_id res chain seq x y z
N MET A 1 -0.32 36.16 13.14
CA MET A 1 -1.44 35.83 12.23
C MET A 1 -2.14 34.61 12.81
N ASN A 2 -3.37 34.75 13.33
CA ASN A 2 -4.12 33.63 13.89
C ASN A 2 -5.10 33.11 12.84
N ALA A 3 -5.09 31.79 12.59
CA ALA A 3 -6.01 31.15 11.67
C ALA A 3 -7.47 31.30 12.15
N SER A 4 -8.40 31.52 11.22
CA SER A 4 -9.82 31.68 11.54
C SER A 4 -10.46 30.36 11.97
N PRO A 5 -11.60 30.37 12.70
CA PRO A 5 -12.33 29.15 13.07
C PRO A 5 -12.66 28.24 11.87
N GLN A 6 -12.99 28.83 10.72
CA GLN A 6 -13.27 28.08 9.49
C GLN A 6 -12.02 27.38 8.96
N GLN A 7 -10.85 27.99 9.11
CA GLN A 7 -9.58 27.42 8.67
C GLN A 7 -9.17 26.22 9.54
N TRP A 8 -9.50 26.23 10.82
CA TRP A 8 -9.29 25.09 11.72
C TRP A 8 -10.18 23.89 11.38
N LEU A 9 -11.47 24.13 11.09
CA LEU A 9 -12.39 23.06 10.69
C LEU A 9 -11.89 22.37 9.41
N LYS A 10 -11.53 23.16 8.39
CA LYS A 10 -10.98 22.63 7.14
C LYS A 10 -9.69 21.82 7.37
N THR A 11 -8.77 22.34 8.18
CA THR A 11 -7.50 21.64 8.49
C THR A 11 -7.76 20.33 9.23
N ALA A 12 -8.74 20.30 10.14
CA ALA A 12 -9.11 19.10 10.87
C ALA A 12 -9.73 18.05 9.95
N GLU A 13 -10.61 18.45 9.03
CA GLU A 13 -11.21 17.56 8.01
C GLU A 13 -10.15 16.97 7.06
N GLU A 14 -9.21 17.79 6.60
CA GLU A 14 -8.08 17.34 5.78
C GLU A 14 -7.19 16.33 6.53
N LEU A 15 -6.91 16.60 7.82
CA LEU A 15 -6.15 15.68 8.67
C LEU A 15 -6.87 14.33 8.87
N GLN A 16 -8.17 14.35 9.13
CA GLN A 16 -8.95 13.13 9.30
C GLN A 16 -9.01 12.32 8.00
N THR A 17 -9.20 13.03 6.88
CA THR A 17 -9.15 12.43 5.55
C THR A 17 -7.83 11.72 5.34
N MET A 18 -6.70 12.41 5.52
CA MET A 18 -5.36 11.80 5.38
C MET A 18 -5.16 10.58 6.28
N LYS A 19 -5.63 10.62 7.54
CA LYS A 19 -5.54 9.47 8.44
C LYS A 19 -6.35 8.27 7.92
N ALA A 20 -7.56 8.51 7.43
CA ALA A 20 -8.40 7.47 6.85
C ALA A 20 -7.76 6.84 5.60
N LYS A 21 -7.21 7.66 4.69
CA LYS A 21 -6.48 7.16 3.50
C LYS A 21 -5.32 6.25 3.90
N ARG A 22 -4.55 6.65 4.91
CA ARG A 22 -3.41 5.86 5.43
C ARG A 22 -3.85 4.56 6.10
N ALA A 23 -4.87 4.60 6.94
CA ALA A 23 -5.40 3.41 7.61
C ALA A 23 -5.94 2.40 6.59
N PHE A 24 -6.69 2.86 5.60
CA PHE A 24 -7.16 2.00 4.51
C PHE A 24 -6.00 1.33 3.78
N LEU A 25 -4.95 2.09 3.45
CA LEU A 25 -3.78 1.55 2.76
C LEU A 25 -3.02 0.52 3.63
N ASP A 26 -2.94 0.74 4.94
CA ASP A 26 -2.37 -0.24 5.87
C ASP A 26 -3.18 -1.54 5.88
N ASP A 27 -4.51 -1.45 5.94
CA ASP A 27 -5.40 -2.61 5.95
C ASP A 27 -5.37 -3.35 4.61
N PHE A 28 -5.37 -2.61 3.50
CA PHE A 28 -5.23 -3.17 2.15
C PHE A 28 -3.96 -4.02 2.03
N MET A 29 -2.81 -3.47 2.46
CA MET A 29 -1.52 -4.14 2.32
C MET A 29 -1.41 -5.36 3.23
N GLN A 30 -1.89 -5.26 4.47
CA GLN A 30 -1.95 -6.41 5.38
C GLN A 30 -2.86 -7.51 4.85
N TYR A 31 -4.03 -7.13 4.32
CA TYR A 31 -4.97 -8.08 3.73
C TYR A 31 -4.34 -8.77 2.51
N LEU A 32 -3.70 -8.01 1.61
CA LEU A 32 -3.00 -8.57 0.45
C LEU A 32 -1.97 -9.63 0.86
N VAL A 33 -1.09 -9.31 1.81
CA VAL A 33 -0.06 -10.27 2.28
C VAL A 33 -0.71 -11.52 2.88
N LYS A 34 -1.70 -11.35 3.76
CA LYS A 34 -2.39 -12.47 4.44
C LYS A 34 -3.17 -13.39 3.50
N ASN A 35 -3.58 -12.91 2.32
CA ASN A 35 -4.26 -13.74 1.31
C ASN A 35 -3.28 -14.42 0.35
N LEU A 36 -2.05 -13.94 0.25
CA LEU A 36 -1.01 -14.52 -0.60
C LEU A 36 -0.16 -15.55 0.14
N VAL A 37 -0.08 -15.45 1.46
CA VAL A 37 0.81 -16.24 2.31
C VAL A 37 0.01 -16.89 3.42
N ASP A 38 -0.17 -18.21 3.33
CA ASP A 38 -0.95 -18.99 4.30
C ASP A 38 -0.25 -19.13 5.66
N ASP A 39 1.09 -19.12 5.66
CA ASP A 39 1.89 -19.14 6.89
C ASP A 39 1.82 -17.79 7.60
N GLN A 40 1.24 -17.79 8.80
CA GLN A 40 1.02 -16.57 9.59
C GLN A 40 2.33 -15.94 10.09
N GLU A 41 3.34 -16.74 10.44
CA GLU A 41 4.64 -16.22 10.89
C GLU A 41 5.36 -15.54 9.72
N LEU A 42 5.34 -16.17 8.55
CA LEU A 42 5.90 -15.61 7.33
C LEU A 42 5.15 -14.35 6.90
N ALA A 43 3.82 -14.34 6.94
CA ALA A 43 3.02 -13.16 6.63
C ALA A 43 3.36 -12.00 7.57
N ASN A 44 3.49 -12.25 8.87
CA ASN A 44 3.89 -11.24 9.85
C ASN A 44 5.31 -10.74 9.59
N LYS A 45 6.25 -11.62 9.23
CA LYS A 45 7.61 -11.24 8.84
C LYS A 45 7.61 -10.34 7.60
N ILE A 46 6.81 -10.66 6.59
CA ILE A 46 6.68 -9.85 5.36
C ILE A 46 6.12 -8.46 5.67
N ILE A 47 5.13 -8.36 6.56
CA ILE A 47 4.51 -7.08 6.96
C ILE A 47 5.49 -6.20 7.77
N THR A 48 6.29 -6.81 8.63
CA THR A 48 7.13 -6.08 9.61
C THR A 48 8.55 -5.83 9.15
N SER A 49 9.14 -6.74 8.36
CA SER A 49 10.54 -6.62 7.92
C SER A 49 10.76 -5.40 7.03
N ARG A 50 11.87 -4.71 7.24
CA ARG A 50 12.33 -3.54 6.48
C ARG A 50 13.76 -3.76 6.01
N GLY A 51 14.13 -3.12 4.91
CA GLY A 51 15.52 -3.13 4.43
C GLY A 51 15.95 -4.44 3.77
N THR A 52 15.00 -5.24 3.26
CA THR A 52 15.31 -6.44 2.49
C THR A 52 16.05 -6.07 1.20
N SER A 53 17.20 -6.72 0.96
CA SER A 53 17.94 -6.58 -0.29
C SER A 53 17.11 -7.07 -1.47
N ILE A 54 17.01 -6.27 -2.52
CA ILE A 54 16.29 -6.63 -3.74
C ILE A 54 17.20 -7.52 -4.59
N THR A 55 16.79 -8.75 -4.82
CA THR A 55 17.47 -9.69 -5.73
C THR A 55 16.57 -10.07 -6.91
N ASN A 56 15.25 -10.05 -6.72
CA ASN A 56 14.27 -10.35 -7.76
C ASN A 56 13.72 -9.07 -8.40
N PHE A 57 14.55 -8.42 -9.22
CA PHE A 57 14.21 -7.15 -9.88
C PHE A 57 12.97 -7.25 -10.77
N HIS A 58 12.78 -8.37 -11.46
CA HIS A 58 11.63 -8.57 -12.34
C HIS A 58 10.31 -8.58 -11.56
N CYS A 59 10.25 -9.35 -10.47
CA CYS A 59 9.08 -9.37 -9.61
C CYS A 59 8.80 -7.96 -9.06
N HIS A 60 9.81 -7.29 -8.52
CA HIS A 60 9.68 -5.94 -7.96
C HIS A 60 9.13 -4.94 -8.97
N GLU A 61 9.69 -4.88 -10.18
CA GLU A 61 9.25 -3.95 -11.22
C GLU A 61 7.77 -4.16 -11.56
N VAL A 62 7.37 -5.41 -11.78
CA VAL A 62 6.00 -5.76 -12.17
C VAL A 62 5.00 -5.43 -11.07
N VAL A 63 5.26 -5.83 -9.82
CA VAL A 63 4.31 -5.63 -8.71
C VAL A 63 4.22 -4.16 -8.30
N VAL A 64 5.33 -3.43 -8.28
CA VAL A 64 5.34 -2.00 -7.91
C VAL A 64 4.67 -1.18 -9.00
N LYS A 65 4.87 -1.50 -10.28
CA LYS A 65 4.16 -0.85 -11.38
C LYS A 65 2.66 -1.10 -11.31
N GLN A 66 2.22 -2.31 -10.95
CA GLN A 66 0.79 -2.57 -10.74
C GLN A 66 0.26 -1.72 -9.56
N PHE A 67 0.94 -1.78 -8.42
CA PHE A 67 0.52 -1.10 -7.20
C PHE A 67 0.47 0.43 -7.35
N LEU A 68 1.57 1.05 -7.75
CA LEU A 68 1.67 2.51 -7.88
C LEU A 68 1.02 3.05 -9.16
N GLY A 69 0.90 2.22 -10.20
CA GLY A 69 0.32 2.63 -11.48
C GLY A 69 -1.20 2.53 -11.52
N HIS A 70 -1.78 1.56 -10.79
CA HIS A 70 -3.20 1.22 -10.96
C HIS A 70 -3.99 1.24 -9.66
N CYS A 71 -3.36 0.94 -8.52
CA CYS A 71 -4.06 0.91 -7.24
C CYS A 71 -3.95 2.25 -6.51
N PHE A 72 -2.74 2.81 -6.47
CA PHE A 72 -2.43 4.04 -5.74
C PHE A 72 -1.47 4.91 -6.55
N HIS A 73 -1.99 5.79 -7.42
CA HIS A 73 -1.20 6.61 -8.35
C HIS A 73 0.03 7.29 -7.70
N GLY A 74 1.21 6.73 -8.00
CA GLY A 74 2.47 6.84 -7.24
C GLY A 74 3.24 8.16 -7.28
N SER A 75 2.60 9.30 -7.47
CA SER A 75 3.25 10.61 -7.33
C SER A 75 2.61 11.52 -6.28
N LYS A 76 1.37 11.23 -5.87
CA LYS A 76 0.64 12.05 -4.88
C LYS A 76 0.58 11.43 -3.49
N ASP A 77 0.80 10.13 -3.37
CA ASP A 77 0.74 9.44 -2.08
C ASP A 77 2.13 8.91 -1.65
N SER A 78 2.86 9.75 -0.94
CA SER A 78 4.14 9.36 -0.33
C SER A 78 3.98 8.23 0.69
N TYR A 79 2.79 8.03 1.24
CA TYR A 79 2.50 6.92 2.14
C TYR A 79 2.38 5.59 1.37
N ALA A 80 1.81 5.59 0.17
CA ALA A 80 1.82 4.40 -0.70
C ALA A 80 3.25 3.93 -1.01
N LEU A 81 4.15 4.85 -1.35
CA LEU A 81 5.57 4.53 -1.52
C LEU A 81 6.18 3.88 -0.28
N SER A 82 5.77 4.31 0.93
CA SER A 82 6.25 3.73 2.18
C SER A 82 5.83 2.27 2.40
N LYS A 83 4.89 1.73 1.61
CA LYS A 83 4.42 0.33 1.69
C LYS A 83 5.05 -0.60 0.67
N VAL A 84 5.78 -0.07 -0.30
CA VAL A 84 6.43 -0.86 -1.37
C VAL A 84 7.35 -1.95 -0.81
N TYR A 85 7.96 -1.74 0.36
CA TYR A 85 8.80 -2.77 0.99
C TYR A 85 8.04 -4.09 1.25
N MET A 86 6.71 -4.08 1.49
CA MET A 86 5.95 -5.32 1.66
C MET A 86 5.88 -6.12 0.36
N LEU A 87 5.80 -5.42 -0.78
CA LEU A 87 5.82 -6.05 -2.11
C LEU A 87 7.19 -6.62 -2.45
N VAL A 88 8.26 -5.88 -2.11
CA VAL A 88 9.62 -6.40 -2.14
C VAL A 88 9.72 -7.67 -1.30
N ASN A 89 9.23 -7.64 -0.07
CA ASN A 89 9.27 -8.80 0.82
C ASN A 89 8.52 -10.00 0.24
N LEU A 90 7.35 -9.81 -0.39
CA LEU A 90 6.64 -10.89 -1.08
C LEU A 90 7.50 -11.51 -2.18
N CYS A 91 8.12 -10.68 -3.03
CA CYS A 91 9.01 -11.13 -4.10
C CYS A 91 10.22 -11.91 -3.58
N GLU A 92 10.89 -11.41 -2.54
CA GLU A 92 12.09 -12.02 -1.97
C GLU A 92 11.78 -13.29 -1.15
N ASN A 93 10.53 -13.50 -0.75
CA ASN A 93 10.07 -14.75 -0.14
C ASN A 93 9.45 -15.72 -1.16
N GLY A 94 9.67 -15.48 -2.46
CA GLY A 94 9.31 -16.41 -3.53
C GLY A 94 7.83 -16.42 -3.91
N VAL A 95 7.05 -15.41 -3.49
CA VAL A 95 5.68 -15.26 -3.97
C VAL A 95 5.72 -14.82 -5.43
N ASP A 96 5.03 -15.58 -6.29
CA ASP A 96 4.99 -15.32 -7.72
C ASP A 96 4.42 -13.93 -8.05
N ALA A 97 5.10 -13.21 -8.94
CA ALA A 97 4.76 -11.84 -9.32
C ALA A 97 3.36 -11.75 -9.94
N GLN A 98 2.99 -12.73 -10.78
CA GLN A 98 1.70 -12.74 -11.45
C GLN A 98 0.57 -12.98 -10.44
N ARG A 99 0.79 -13.89 -9.48
CA ARG A 99 -0.14 -14.11 -8.35
C ARG A 99 -0.37 -12.82 -7.54
N ILE A 100 0.69 -12.08 -7.22
CA ILE A 100 0.58 -10.79 -6.51
C ILE A 100 -0.27 -9.79 -7.33
N VAL A 101 0.06 -9.66 -8.63
CA VAL A 101 -0.64 -8.75 -9.55
C VAL A 101 -2.11 -9.10 -9.70
N ASP A 102 -2.45 -10.38 -9.82
CA ASP A 102 -3.84 -10.81 -10.02
C ASP A 102 -4.68 -10.56 -8.77
N HIS A 103 -4.13 -10.78 -7.57
CA HIS A 103 -4.79 -10.36 -6.34
C HIS A 103 -5.00 -8.84 -6.27
N MET A 104 -3.99 -8.05 -6.64
CA MET A 104 -4.16 -6.60 -6.72
C MET A 104 -5.25 -6.20 -7.71
N LYS A 105 -5.31 -6.79 -8.91
CA LYS A 105 -6.34 -6.48 -9.91
C LYS A 105 -7.76 -6.74 -9.40
N VAL A 106 -7.95 -7.73 -8.54
CA VAL A 106 -9.24 -7.98 -7.88
C VAL A 106 -9.53 -6.94 -6.81
N MET A 107 -8.53 -6.58 -5.99
CA MET A 107 -8.72 -5.68 -4.85
C MET A 107 -8.81 -4.20 -5.23
N CYS A 108 -8.07 -3.76 -6.24
CA CYS A 108 -7.91 -2.34 -6.55
C CYS A 108 -9.16 -1.64 -7.11
N PRO A 109 -10.03 -2.28 -7.92
CA PRO A 109 -11.31 -1.70 -8.32
C PRO A 109 -12.26 -1.42 -7.14
N HIS A 110 -12.04 -2.05 -5.98
CA HIS A 110 -12.81 -1.79 -4.76
C HIS A 110 -12.20 -0.67 -3.89
N ILE A 111 -11.13 -0.03 -4.35
CA ILE A 111 -10.61 1.18 -3.71
C ILE A 111 -11.56 2.31 -4.05
N ASP A 112 -12.32 2.77 -3.05
CA ASP A 112 -13.22 3.90 -3.21
C ASP A 112 -12.41 5.16 -3.55
N VAL A 113 -12.64 5.71 -4.76
CA VAL A 113 -11.96 6.89 -5.28
C VAL A 113 -12.24 8.12 -4.43
N HIS A 114 -13.33 8.16 -3.64
CA HIS A 114 -13.57 9.22 -2.67
C HIS A 114 -12.57 9.20 -1.50
N ASN A 115 -11.91 8.06 -1.26
CA ASN A 115 -10.81 7.95 -0.31
C ASN A 115 -9.45 8.28 -0.92
N PHE A 116 -9.32 8.65 -2.20
CA PHE A 116 -8.01 8.91 -2.81
C PHE A 116 -7.95 10.11 -3.78
N VAL A 117 -9.09 10.63 -4.25
CA VAL A 117 -9.18 11.96 -4.89
C VAL A 117 -9.27 13.07 -3.85
#